data_AF-A0A7C3R255-F1
#
_entry.id   AF-A0A7C3R255-F1
#
_cell.length_a   1.000
_cell.length_b   1.000
_cell.length_c   1.000
_cell.angle_alpha   90.00
_cell.angle_beta   90.00
_cell.angle_gamma   90.00
#
_symmetry.space_group_name_H-M   'P 1'
#
loop_
_entity.id
_entity.type
_entity.pdbx_description
1 polymer ?
#
loop_
_entity_poly.entity_id
_entity_poly.type
_entity_poly.pdbx_seq_one_letter_code
_entity_poly.pdbx_strand_id
1 'polypeptide(L)' 'FDFIDHRRISSTNVLERLNKEVRRRSKVVGIFPSRDSYLRLLTSYLMEYTEEWEVERSYIQPQKLQLVMIKREELLQSAA' A
#
# COMPACT_ATOMS: atom_id res chain seq x y z
N PHE A 1 5.78 14.82 -15.42
CA PHE A 1 5.75 14.25 -14.05
C PHE A 1 6.44 12.90 -14.15
N ASP A 2 7.75 12.90 -14.37
CA ASP A 2 8.43 11.72 -14.95
C ASP A 2 9.07 10.84 -13.86
N PHE A 3 9.00 11.30 -12.62
CA PHE A 3 9.57 10.64 -11.46
C PHE A 3 8.72 9.46 -10.97
N ILE A 4 7.43 9.40 -11.32
CA ILE A 4 6.51 8.32 -10.92
C ILE A 4 5.95 7.64 -12.16
N ASP A 5 6.04 6.31 -12.18
CA ASP A 5 5.46 5.48 -13.24
C ASP A 5 3.93 5.40 -13.08
N HIS A 6 3.20 6.02 -14.00
CA HIS A 6 1.73 6.04 -14.01
C HIS A 6 1.11 4.64 -13.98
N ARG A 7 1.77 3.63 -14.58
CA ARG A 7 1.26 2.25 -14.60
C ARG A 7 1.23 1.63 -13.21
N ARG A 8 2.17 2.04 -12.34
CA ARG A 8 2.22 1.59 -10.95
C ARG A 8 1.11 2.22 -10.12
N ILE A 9 0.77 3.48 -10.39
CA ILE A 9 -0.32 4.19 -9.71
C ILE A 9 -1.69 3.64 -10.12
N SER A 10 -1.87 3.33 -11.42
CA SER A 10 -3.15 2.85 -11.94
C SER A 10 -3.44 1.38 -11.64
N SER A 11 -2.46 0.62 -11.14
CA SER A 11 -2.59 -0.82 -10.92
C SER A 11 -3.28 -1.13 -9.59
N THR A 12 -4.27 -2.02 -9.63
CA THR A 12 -4.97 -2.57 -8.46
C THR A 12 -4.38 -3.89 -7.96
N ASN A 13 -3.35 -4.43 -8.66
CA ASN A 13 -2.80 -5.76 -8.39
C ASN A 13 -2.32 -5.95 -6.93
N VAL A 14 -1.76 -4.89 -6.32
CA VAL A 14 -1.29 -4.94 -4.92
C VAL A 14 -2.48 -5.14 -3.97
N LEU A 15 -3.54 -4.34 -4.16
CA LEU A 15 -4.76 -4.43 -3.37
C LEU A 15 -5.48 -5.77 -3.58
N GLU A 16 -5.52 -6.26 -4.82
CA GLU A 16 -6.11 -7.57 -5.13
C GLU A 16 -5.35 -8.72 -4.48
N ARG A 17 -4.01 -8.69 -4.51
CA ARG A 17 -3.16 -9.70 -3.83
C ARG A 17 -3.36 -9.64 -2.31
N LEU A 18 -3.38 -8.45 -1.72
CA LEU A 18 -3.63 -8.26 -0.29
C LEU A 18 -5.00 -8.84 0.09
N ASN A 19 -6.06 -8.47 -0.62
CA ASN A 19 -7.41 -8.98 -0.36
C ASN A 19 -7.52 -10.49 -0.54
N LYS A 20 -6.82 -11.06 -1.53
CA LYS A 20 -6.77 -12.51 -1.73
C LYS A 20 -6.11 -13.21 -0.54
N GLU A 21 -5.03 -12.65 -0.01
CA GLU A 21 -4.32 -13.23 1.13
C GLU A 21 -5.12 -13.11 2.44
N VAL A 22 -5.78 -11.97 2.66
CA VAL A 22 -6.74 -11.81 3.78
C VAL A 22 -7.84 -12.88 3.73
N ARG A 23 -8.43 -13.11 2.55
CA ARG A 23 -9.45 -14.17 2.36
C ARG A 23 -8.87 -15.57 2.54
N ARG A 24 -7.63 -15.82 2.11
CA ARG A 24 -6.98 -17.13 2.24
C ARG A 24 -6.71 -17.45 3.72
N ARG A 25 -6.16 -16.51 4.48
CA ARG A 25 -5.83 -16.68 5.91
C ARG A 25 -7.10 -16.81 6.76
N SER A 26 -8.12 -16.01 6.52
CA SER A 26 -9.39 -16.12 7.27
C SER A 26 -10.13 -17.42 6.96
N LYS A 27 -10.05 -17.93 5.73
CA LYS A 27 -10.66 -19.20 5.32
C LYS A 27 -10.12 -20.42 6.10
N VAL A 28 -8.86 -20.39 6.54
CA VAL A 28 -8.27 -21.48 7.35
C VAL A 28 -8.94 -21.61 8.72
N VAL A 29 -9.33 -20.48 9.32
CA VAL A 29 -10.01 -20.47 10.63
C VAL A 29 -11.49 -20.80 10.48
N GLY A 30 -12.13 -20.38 9.37
CA GLY A 30 -13.54 -20.62 9.12
C GLY A 30 -14.43 -19.69 9.96
N ILE A 31 -14.81 -20.13 11.17
CA ILE A 31 -15.69 -19.39 12.09
C ILE A 31 -14.86 -18.81 13.23
N PHE A 32 -14.92 -17.49 13.40
CA PHE A 32 -14.22 -16.81 14.50
C PHE A 32 -15.11 -16.72 15.75
N PRO A 33 -14.54 -16.91 16.96
CA PRO A 33 -15.29 -16.82 18.21
C PRO A 33 -15.68 -15.38 18.58
N SER A 34 -15.00 -14.37 18.00
CA SER A 34 -15.32 -12.95 18.17
C SER A 34 -14.73 -12.11 17.04
N ARG A 35 -15.19 -10.86 16.91
CA ARG A 35 -14.59 -9.86 16.00
C ARG A 35 -13.12 -9.61 16.33
N ASP A 36 -12.76 -9.54 17.62
CA ASP A 36 -11.39 -9.26 18.05
C ASP A 36 -10.41 -10.34 17.60
N SER A 37 -10.83 -11.60 17.63
CA SER A 37 -10.01 -12.72 17.13
C SER A 37 -9.74 -12.61 15.63
N TYR A 38 -10.73 -12.15 14.84
CA TYR A 38 -10.53 -11.86 13.42
C TYR A 38 -9.58 -10.68 13.21
N LEU A 39 -9.78 -9.59 13.96
CA LEU A 39 -8.93 -8.41 13.89
C LEU A 39 -7.48 -8.77 14.19
N ARG A 40 -7.20 -9.54 15.24
CA ARG A 40 -5.83 -9.96 15.59
C ARG A 40 -5.10 -10.67 14.45
N LEU A 41 -5.77 -11.63 13.80
CA LEU A 41 -5.20 -12.34 12.65
C LEU A 41 -4.90 -11.40 11.48
N LEU A 42 -5.85 -10.51 11.18
CA LEU A 42 -5.70 -9.57 10.08
C LEU A 42 -4.60 -8.55 10.38
N THR A 43 -4.59 -7.97 11.58
CA THR A 43 -3.62 -6.96 12.00
C THR A 43 -2.21 -7.53 12.05
N SER A 44 -2.02 -8.75 12.57
CA SER A 44 -0.69 -9.37 12.59
C SER A 44 -0.15 -9.56 11.17
N TYR A 45 -0.99 -10.03 10.25
CA TYR A 45 -0.62 -10.15 8.83
C TYR A 45 -0.33 -8.80 8.18
N LEU A 46 -1.14 -7.76 8.44
CA LEU A 46 -0.92 -6.44 7.85
C LEU A 46 0.36 -5.79 8.35
N MET A 47 0.74 -6.02 9.62
CA MET A 47 2.02 -5.56 10.17
C MET A 47 3.18 -6.23 9.43
N GLU A 48 3.19 -7.57 9.34
CA GLU A 48 4.20 -8.33 8.58
C GLU A 48 4.29 -7.83 7.12
N TYR A 49 3.14 -7.67 6.46
CA TYR A 49 3.08 -7.23 5.07
C TYR A 49 3.66 -5.83 4.87
N THR A 50 3.43 -4.92 5.82
CA THR A 50 3.94 -3.55 5.75
C THR A 50 5.46 -3.53 5.90
N GLU A 51 6.00 -4.28 6.87
CA GLU A 51 7.43 -4.42 7.09
C GLU A 51 8.14 -5.00 5.86
N GLU A 52 7.59 -6.06 5.25
CA GLU A 52 8.12 -6.62 3.99
C GLU A 52 8.08 -5.62 2.83
N TRP A 53 6.99 -4.85 2.71
CA TRP A 53 6.79 -3.90 1.62
C TRP A 53 7.77 -2.73 1.65
N GLU A 54 8.13 -2.26 2.85
CA GLU A 54 9.13 -1.22 3.05
C GLU A 54 10.52 -1.65 2.60
N VAL A 55 10.86 -2.93 2.76
CA VAL A 55 12.21 -3.45 2.45
C VAL A 55 12.36 -3.87 0.99
N GLU A 56 11.37 -4.57 0.41
CA GLU A 56 11.58 -5.25 -0.89
C GLU A 56 11.00 -4.48 -2.10
N ARG A 57 9.84 -3.81 -1.96
CA ARG A 57 8.99 -3.45 -3.13
C ARG A 57 8.13 -2.19 -2.98
N SER A 58 8.63 -1.13 -2.35
CA SER A 58 7.92 0.15 -2.36
C SER A 58 7.71 0.65 -3.81
N TYR A 59 6.47 0.56 -4.30
CA TYR A 59 6.13 0.95 -5.69
C TYR A 59 6.30 2.44 -5.92
N ILE A 60 6.16 3.23 -4.86
CA ILE A 60 6.32 4.68 -4.84
C ILE A 60 7.26 5.05 -3.69
N GLN A 61 8.49 5.40 -4.05
CA GLN A 61 9.49 5.81 -3.07
C GLN A 61 9.15 7.20 -2.50
N PRO A 62 9.24 7.41 -1.18
CA PRO A 62 8.98 8.71 -0.55
C PRO A 62 9.78 9.86 -1.18
N GLN A 63 11.04 9.61 -1.53
CA GLN A 63 11.93 10.60 -2.14
C GLN A 63 11.42 11.07 -3.51
N LYS A 64 10.88 10.16 -4.33
CA LYS A 64 10.28 10.51 -5.62
C LYS A 64 9.00 11.32 -5.45
N LEU A 65 8.22 11.02 -4.40
CA LEU A 65 7.03 11.78 -4.07
C LEU A 65 7.38 13.22 -3.69
N GLN A 66 8.42 13.41 -2.86
CA GLN A 66 8.90 14.74 -2.45
C GLN A 66 9.33 15.59 -3.67
N LEU A 67 10.08 15.00 -4.61
CA LEU A 67 10.46 15.69 -5.85
C LEU A 67 9.26 16.15 -6.67
N VAL A 68 8.22 15.31 -6.75
CA VAL A 68 6.97 15.66 -7.42
C VAL A 68 6.24 16.79 -6.72
N MET A 69 6.25 16.82 -5.38
CA MET A 69 5.63 17.87 -4.59
C MET A 69 6.35 19.21 -4.76
N ILE A 70 7.68 19.24 -4.68
CA ILE A 70 8.48 20.45 -4.88
C ILE A 70 8.23 21.03 -6.29
N LYS A 71 8.32 20.18 -7.32
CA LYS A 71 8.08 20.63 -8.70
C LYS A 71 6.66 21.16 -8.90
N ARG A 72 5.67 20.60 -8.19
CA ARG A 72 4.29 21.10 -8.21
C ARG A 72 4.21 22.49 -7.57
N GLU A 73 4.88 22.72 -6.45
CA GLU A 73 4.92 24.04 -5.79
C GLU A 73 5.59 25.09 -6.66
N GLU A 74 6.72 24.78 -7.30
CA GLU A 74 7.39 25.66 -8.27
C GLU A 74 6.48 26.03 -9.45
N LEU A 75 5.72 25.06 -9.98
CA LEU A 75 4.74 25.30 -11.05
C LEU A 75 3.59 26.18 -10.59
N LEU A 76 3.12 26.02 -9.35
CA LEU A 76 2.06 26.87 -8.79
C LEU A 76 2.55 28.31 -8.55
N GLN A 77 3.80 28.48 -8.12
CA GLN A 77 4.40 29.80 -7.91
C GLN A 77 4.70 30.54 -9.23
N SER A 78 5.07 29.82 -10.28
CA SER A 78 5.34 30.41 -11.61
C SER A 78 4.07 30.70 -12.43
N ALA A 79 2.94 30.09 -12.05
CA ALA A 79 1.63 30.36 -12.66
C ALA A 79 0.87 31.52 -11.97
N ALA A 80 1.39 32.04 -10.86
CA ALA A 80 0.87 33.20 -10.12
C ALA A 80 1.61 34.49 -10.55
#